data_AF-A0A814SV66-F1
#
_entry.id   AF-A0A814SV66-F1
#
_cell.length_a   1.000
_cell.length_b   1.000
_cell.length_c   1.000
_cell.angle_alpha   90.00
_cell.angle_beta   90.00
_cell.angle_gamma   90.00
#
_symmetry.space_group_name_H-M   'P 1'
#
loop_
_entity.id
_entity.type
_entity.pdbx_description
1 polymer ?
#
loop_
_entity_poly.entity_id
_entity_poly.type
_entity_poly.pdbx_seq_one_letter_code
_entity_poly.pdbx_strand_id
1 'polypeptide(L)'
;FLLIRCCCLSLIILFVVQILTFYQNKDNNQTQTIRQQQFERIPTTERLFWTTLAEYDRQNFDEQKRLKLILKHQQNVEYQQLNWTKILYDSYKHKLATLNERDKTINTPNQYKYEEVTNNYKLINGKRQITILEATTVFGQPKFCTKEEQKIFHPACPFTNCLWKCSKEDKTVTQLDALIFHHLDINSEEIQKFLDKRTLNEIYILWIDEAHKNLQHLNEYKFNWTLSFRQDSEISIATYGLIVKLQRHKQEEQHSNNETFIPYMLDKHSHLFTNILLNHSLITVNKELEQRILTNYRFRKKQALWFVSNCKPKKRLEYYEQLKKYFVIDAEGSCIKLDEQNLSIKQCGKSEQCEKDQLYLSMFYLAFESQSCTDYVTEKLWRALYHGMIPIIMGPKKQHYLDLNIPSTAFIHVDDYSSEKQLAIRLHEISQNYFEYRKYFLWQTQYTIFYKPEDLEPLRMCELCMKLNLNTKYRYYQNLQDWHNQGC
;
A
#
# COMPACT_ATOMS: atom_id res chain seq x y z
N PHE A 1 44.33 -18.90 8.63
CA PHE A 1 43.39 -17.77 8.49
C PHE A 1 43.92 -16.66 7.56
N LEU A 2 45.11 -16.07 7.80
CA LEU A 2 45.71 -15.09 6.88
C LEU A 2 46.03 -15.66 5.48
N LEU A 3 46.54 -16.89 5.41
CA LEU A 3 46.81 -17.59 4.12
C LEU A 3 45.55 -17.85 3.28
N ILE A 4 44.41 -18.14 3.92
CA ILE A 4 43.13 -18.38 3.22
C ILE A 4 42.57 -17.05 2.67
N ARG A 5 42.75 -15.94 3.41
CA ARG A 5 42.43 -14.59 2.90
C ARG A 5 43.33 -14.19 1.72
N CYS A 6 44.62 -14.52 1.76
CA CYS A 6 45.53 -14.28 0.64
C CYS A 6 45.16 -15.13 -0.59
N CYS A 7 44.73 -16.39 -0.41
CA CYS A 7 44.26 -17.26 -1.51
C CYS A 7 42.97 -16.75 -2.17
N CYS A 8 41.99 -16.26 -1.40
CA CYS A 8 40.78 -15.66 -1.96
C CYS A 8 41.09 -14.34 -2.70
N LEU A 9 41.98 -13.50 -2.16
CA LEU A 9 42.43 -12.29 -2.83
C LEU A 9 43.22 -12.60 -4.12
N SER A 10 44.06 -13.64 -4.12
CA SER A 10 44.84 -14.02 -5.31
C SER A 10 43.97 -14.68 -6.39
N LEU A 11 42.93 -15.43 -6.03
CA LEU A 11 41.91 -15.89 -6.98
C LEU A 11 41.11 -14.74 -7.58
N ILE A 12 40.76 -13.75 -6.77
CA ILE A 12 40.07 -12.53 -7.21
C ILE A 12 40.98 -11.68 -8.12
N ILE A 13 42.27 -11.58 -7.82
CA ILE A 13 43.26 -10.87 -8.64
C ILE A 13 43.50 -11.62 -9.95
N LEU A 14 43.63 -12.95 -9.93
CA LEU A 14 43.74 -13.78 -11.15
C LEU A 14 42.50 -13.63 -12.04
N PHE A 15 41.31 -13.54 -11.44
CA PHE A 15 40.05 -13.32 -12.14
C PHE A 15 40.00 -11.93 -12.79
N VAL A 16 40.44 -10.89 -12.08
CA VAL A 16 40.55 -9.52 -12.61
C VAL A 16 41.61 -9.42 -13.70
N VAL A 17 42.77 -10.07 -13.54
CA VAL A 17 43.84 -10.11 -14.55
C VAL A 17 43.38 -10.83 -15.82
N GLN A 18 42.67 -11.96 -15.71
CA GLN A 18 42.09 -12.66 -16.85
C GLN A 18 41.07 -11.79 -17.61
N ILE A 19 40.23 -11.04 -16.88
CA ILE A 19 39.28 -10.07 -17.46
C ILE A 19 40.04 -8.94 -18.17
N LEU A 20 41.11 -8.40 -17.56
CA LEU A 20 41.90 -7.32 -18.16
C LEU A 20 42.67 -7.76 -19.42
N THR A 21 43.29 -8.95 -19.42
CA THR A 21 43.95 -9.51 -20.60
C THR A 21 42.98 -9.81 -21.75
N PHE A 22 41.71 -10.08 -21.44
CA PHE A 22 40.66 -10.32 -22.43
C PHE A 22 40.24 -9.03 -23.17
N TYR A 23 40.21 -7.89 -22.48
CA TYR A 23 39.79 -6.60 -23.08
C TYR A 23 40.90 -5.90 -23.90
N GLN A 24 42.17 -6.29 -23.74
CA GLN A 24 43.28 -5.79 -24.56
C GLN A 24 43.37 -6.45 -25.95
N ASN A 25 42.75 -7.62 -26.15
CA ASN A 25 42.64 -8.25 -27.47
C ASN A 25 41.42 -7.70 -28.25
N LYS A 26 41.44 -6.39 -28.50
CA LYS A 26 40.60 -5.75 -29.52
C LYS A 26 41.36 -5.83 -30.85
N ASP A 27 41.15 -6.93 -31.55
CA ASP A 27 41.11 -7.02 -33.02
C ASP A 27 41.06 -8.48 -33.44
N ASN A 28 39.86 -9.00 -33.71
CA ASN A 28 39.58 -9.93 -34.82
C ASN A 28 38.11 -10.40 -34.82
N ASN A 29 37.56 -10.46 -36.04
CA ASN A 29 36.14 -10.63 -36.40
C ASN A 29 35.49 -12.01 -36.10
N GLN A 30 35.94 -12.76 -35.10
CA GLN A 30 35.34 -14.07 -34.73
C GLN A 30 34.43 -14.03 -33.48
N THR A 31 34.07 -12.85 -32.97
CA THR A 31 33.54 -12.66 -31.61
C THR A 31 32.02 -12.63 -31.44
N GLN A 32 31.20 -13.06 -32.40
CA GLN A 32 29.73 -12.98 -32.23
C GLN A 32 29.15 -14.10 -31.35
N THR A 33 29.61 -15.34 -31.50
CA THR A 33 29.09 -16.49 -30.73
C THR A 33 29.61 -16.55 -29.28
N ILE A 34 30.84 -16.06 -29.05
CA ILE A 34 31.46 -15.98 -27.71
C ILE A 34 30.87 -14.83 -26.88
N ARG A 35 30.43 -13.74 -27.52
CA ARG A 35 29.79 -12.60 -26.82
C ARG A 35 28.49 -13.00 -26.12
N GLN A 36 27.61 -13.79 -26.76
CA GLN A 36 26.35 -14.22 -26.12
C GLN A 36 26.60 -15.09 -24.88
N GLN A 37 27.55 -16.02 -24.91
CA GLN A 37 27.89 -16.87 -23.76
C GLN A 37 28.61 -16.11 -22.62
N GLN A 38 29.33 -15.02 -22.92
CA GLN A 38 30.06 -14.25 -21.91
C GLN A 38 29.23 -13.14 -21.26
N PHE A 39 28.28 -12.53 -21.98
CA PHE A 39 27.29 -11.62 -21.40
C PHE A 39 26.29 -12.33 -20.49
N GLU A 40 26.12 -13.66 -20.58
CA GLU A 40 25.39 -14.44 -19.57
C GLU A 40 26.22 -14.67 -18.29
N ARG A 41 27.55 -14.72 -18.38
CA ARG A 41 28.43 -14.94 -17.21
C ARG A 41 28.52 -13.73 -16.28
N ILE A 42 28.55 -12.49 -16.80
CA ILE A 42 28.69 -11.27 -15.99
C ILE A 42 27.48 -11.02 -15.05
N PRO A 43 26.22 -11.10 -15.53
CA PRO A 43 25.03 -11.06 -14.67
C PRO A 43 25.02 -12.19 -13.64
N THR A 44 25.59 -13.35 -13.97
CA THR A 44 25.68 -14.50 -13.07
C THR A 44 26.67 -14.26 -11.93
N THR A 45 27.83 -13.65 -12.20
CA THR A 45 28.84 -13.31 -11.17
C THR A 45 28.34 -12.22 -10.23
N GLU A 46 27.72 -11.17 -10.76
CA GLU A 46 27.19 -10.08 -9.92
C GLU A 46 26.00 -10.56 -9.07
N ARG A 47 25.10 -11.36 -9.65
CA ARG A 47 24.03 -12.03 -8.90
C ARG A 47 24.62 -12.85 -7.75
N LEU A 48 25.61 -13.69 -8.02
CA LEU A 48 26.24 -14.54 -7.01
C LEU A 48 26.86 -13.72 -5.88
N PHE A 49 27.49 -12.59 -6.19
CA PHE A 49 28.04 -11.67 -5.19
C PHE A 49 26.96 -11.16 -4.23
N TRP A 50 25.87 -10.61 -4.75
CA TRP A 50 24.80 -10.03 -3.93
C TRP A 50 24.09 -11.07 -3.07
N THR A 51 23.82 -12.25 -3.64
CA THR A 51 23.21 -13.36 -2.91
C THR A 51 24.13 -13.84 -1.77
N THR A 52 25.43 -14.02 -2.06
CA THR A 52 26.42 -14.45 -1.04
C THR A 52 26.57 -13.41 0.07
N LEU A 53 26.60 -12.12 -0.26
CA LEU A 53 26.67 -11.05 0.74
C LEU A 53 25.44 -11.02 1.64
N ALA A 54 24.24 -11.13 1.05
CA ALA A 54 23.00 -11.18 1.81
C ALA A 54 22.94 -12.39 2.74
N GLU A 55 23.38 -13.57 2.29
CA GLU A 55 23.48 -14.78 3.12
C GLU A 55 24.48 -14.60 4.28
N TYR A 56 25.66 -14.05 4.00
CA TYR A 56 26.64 -13.73 5.04
C TYR A 56 26.05 -12.79 6.09
N ASP A 57 25.44 -11.68 5.68
CA ASP A 57 24.82 -10.75 6.60
C ASP A 57 23.68 -11.41 7.37
N ARG A 58 22.85 -12.24 6.71
CA ARG A 58 21.78 -13.07 7.31
C ARG A 58 22.24 -14.01 8.42
N GLN A 59 23.49 -14.48 8.37
CA GLN A 59 24.07 -15.36 9.37
C GLN A 59 24.80 -14.61 10.51
N ASN A 60 25.37 -13.43 10.23
CA ASN A 60 26.28 -12.76 11.16
C ASN A 60 25.68 -11.60 11.97
N PHE A 61 24.44 -11.20 11.68
CA PHE A 61 23.74 -10.11 12.38
C PHE A 61 22.49 -10.62 13.10
N ASP A 62 22.33 -10.26 14.38
CA ASP A 62 21.10 -10.51 15.13
C ASP A 62 19.91 -9.65 14.63
N GLU A 63 18.70 -9.96 15.10
CA GLU A 63 17.47 -9.28 14.66
C GLU A 63 17.43 -7.80 15.04
N GLN A 64 17.91 -7.42 16.22
CA GLN A 64 17.92 -6.03 16.67
C GLN A 64 18.84 -5.18 15.79
N LYS A 65 20.02 -5.70 15.44
CA LYS A 65 20.99 -5.01 14.59
C LYS A 65 20.46 -4.86 13.16
N ARG A 66 19.76 -5.87 12.63
CA ARG A 66 19.07 -5.78 11.33
C ARG A 66 18.02 -4.69 11.33
N LEU A 67 17.14 -4.70 12.33
CA LEU A 67 16.07 -3.70 12.48
C LEU A 67 16.66 -2.29 12.50
N LYS A 68 17.71 -2.06 13.29
CA LYS A 68 18.40 -0.77 13.34
C LYS A 68 18.93 -0.33 11.96
N LEU A 69 19.51 -1.25 11.18
CA LEU A 69 20.02 -0.94 9.84
C LEU A 69 18.90 -0.66 8.84
N ILE A 70 17.81 -1.44 8.88
CA ILE A 70 16.63 -1.24 8.03
C ILE A 70 15.98 0.11 8.33
N LEU A 71 15.72 0.39 9.62
CA LEU A 71 15.07 1.63 10.08
C LEU A 71 15.91 2.88 9.77
N LYS A 72 17.24 2.78 9.76
CA LYS A 72 18.13 3.89 9.39
C LYS A 72 17.90 4.39 7.95
N HIS A 73 17.50 3.50 7.05
CA HIS A 73 17.29 3.81 5.63
C HIS A 73 15.81 3.83 5.23
N GLN A 74 14.89 3.76 6.20
CA GLN A 74 13.49 4.01 5.90
C GLN A 74 13.27 5.50 5.68
N GLN A 75 12.62 5.85 4.57
CA GLN A 75 12.23 7.24 4.36
C GLN A 75 11.05 7.56 5.26
N ASN A 76 11.11 8.72 5.89
CA ASN A 76 9.91 9.45 6.20
C ASN A 76 9.48 10.10 4.89
N VAL A 77 8.36 9.67 4.31
CA VAL A 77 7.75 10.42 3.19
C VAL A 77 7.54 11.84 3.69
N GLU A 78 8.12 12.84 3.02
CA GLU A 78 7.94 14.25 3.39
C GLU A 78 6.53 14.72 3.03
N TYR A 79 5.57 14.28 3.86
CA TYR A 79 4.14 14.55 3.78
C TYR A 79 3.84 16.06 3.60
N GLN A 80 4.68 16.91 4.19
CA GLN A 80 4.48 18.36 4.23
C GLN A 80 4.71 19.07 2.88
N GLN A 81 5.42 18.46 1.93
CA GLN A 81 5.77 19.11 0.66
C GLN A 81 4.75 18.85 -0.46
N LEU A 82 3.77 17.99 -0.23
CA LEU A 82 2.77 17.64 -1.25
C LEU A 82 1.65 18.69 -1.31
N ASN A 83 1.20 18.99 -2.53
CA ASN A 83 0.02 19.81 -2.76
C ASN A 83 -1.25 18.98 -2.50
N TRP A 84 -1.64 18.86 -1.23
CA TRP A 84 -2.78 18.07 -0.78
C TRP A 84 -4.12 18.53 -1.35
N THR A 85 -4.33 19.83 -1.51
CA THR A 85 -5.55 20.36 -2.15
C THR A 85 -5.66 19.83 -3.58
N LYS A 86 -4.56 19.85 -4.34
CA LYS A 86 -4.50 19.26 -5.69
C LYS A 86 -4.75 17.75 -5.67
N ILE A 87 -4.10 17.02 -4.76
CA ILE A 87 -4.27 15.56 -4.64
C ILE A 87 -5.74 15.20 -4.39
N LEU A 88 -6.42 15.91 -3.50
CA LEU A 88 -7.84 15.68 -3.20
C LEU A 88 -8.72 15.92 -4.44
N TYR A 89 -8.52 17.03 -5.14
CA TYR A 89 -9.27 17.32 -6.36
C TYR A 89 -8.99 16.31 -7.48
N ASP A 90 -7.73 15.95 -7.71
CA ASP A 90 -7.36 14.99 -8.75
C ASP A 90 -7.88 13.58 -8.39
N SER A 91 -7.87 13.19 -7.11
CA SER A 91 -8.45 11.92 -6.64
C SER A 91 -9.97 11.89 -6.83
N TYR A 92 -10.66 12.98 -6.51
CA TYR A 92 -12.10 13.12 -6.73
C TYR A 92 -12.47 13.08 -8.21
N LYS A 93 -11.70 13.75 -9.07
CA LYS A 93 -11.87 13.68 -10.54
C LYS A 93 -11.66 12.26 -11.08
N HIS A 94 -10.63 11.56 -10.62
CA HIS A 94 -10.36 10.17 -11.00
C HIS A 94 -11.53 9.26 -10.62
N LYS A 95 -12.01 9.36 -9.37
CA LYS A 95 -13.19 8.60 -8.91
C LYS A 95 -14.40 8.83 -9.82
N LEU A 96 -14.74 10.09 -10.12
CA LEU A 96 -15.86 10.40 -11.02
C LEU A 96 -15.68 9.81 -12.42
N ALA A 97 -14.45 9.80 -12.96
CA ALA A 97 -14.17 9.17 -14.24
C ALA A 97 -14.42 7.65 -14.19
N THR A 98 -13.93 6.97 -13.16
CA THR A 98 -14.17 5.54 -12.93
C THR A 98 -15.66 5.21 -12.84
N LEU A 99 -16.45 6.06 -12.17
CA LEU A 99 -17.90 5.86 -12.07
C LEU A 99 -18.62 6.05 -13.40
N ASN A 100 -18.25 7.07 -14.16
CA ASN A 100 -18.79 7.27 -15.50
C ASN A 100 -18.47 6.10 -16.45
N GLU A 101 -17.32 5.44 -16.28
CA GLU A 101 -16.99 4.23 -17.04
C GLU A 101 -17.84 3.02 -16.61
N ARG A 102 -18.06 2.82 -15.30
CA ARG A 102 -18.94 1.77 -14.79
C ARG A 102 -20.38 1.95 -15.25
N ASP A 103 -20.90 3.18 -15.26
CA ASP A 103 -22.26 3.46 -15.72
C ASP A 103 -22.45 3.21 -17.22
N LYS A 104 -21.39 3.29 -18.04
CA LYS A 104 -21.47 2.86 -19.45
C LYS A 104 -21.72 1.35 -19.57
N THR A 105 -21.38 0.57 -18.55
CA THR A 105 -21.53 -0.89 -18.54
C THR A 105 -22.82 -1.36 -17.88
N ILE A 106 -23.49 -0.50 -17.11
CA ILE A 106 -24.73 -0.80 -16.38
C ILE A 106 -25.86 0.02 -17.00
N ASN A 107 -26.95 -0.63 -17.44
CA ASN A 107 -28.11 -0.01 -18.11
C ASN A 107 -28.93 0.99 -17.24
N THR A 108 -28.38 1.50 -16.14
CA THR A 108 -28.99 2.53 -15.29
C THR A 108 -28.07 3.75 -15.23
N PRO A 109 -28.41 4.87 -15.89
CA PRO A 109 -27.55 6.03 -15.95
C PRO A 109 -27.63 6.80 -14.62
N ASN A 110 -26.70 6.53 -13.70
CA ASN A 110 -26.43 7.44 -12.60
C ASN A 110 -25.68 8.63 -13.17
N GLN A 111 -26.38 9.65 -13.66
CA GLN A 111 -25.72 10.89 -14.13
C GLN A 111 -24.94 11.56 -12.99
N TYR A 112 -23.67 11.18 -12.80
CA TYR A 112 -22.67 11.90 -12.02
C TYR A 112 -22.34 13.15 -12.82
N LYS A 113 -23.19 14.18 -12.71
CA LYS A 113 -22.93 15.46 -13.38
C LYS A 113 -21.60 15.99 -12.85
N TYR A 114 -20.70 16.24 -13.80
CA TYR A 114 -19.46 16.96 -13.60
C TYR A 114 -19.82 18.35 -13.06
N GLU A 115 -19.78 18.53 -11.75
CA GLU A 115 -19.74 19.87 -11.20
C GLU A 115 -18.34 20.38 -11.52
N GLU A 116 -18.24 21.45 -12.30
CA GLU A 116 -16.97 22.03 -12.74
C GLU A 116 -16.12 22.39 -11.51
N VAL A 117 -15.27 21.46 -11.11
CA VAL A 117 -14.16 21.75 -10.23
C VAL A 117 -13.22 22.64 -11.03
N THR A 118 -13.30 23.95 -10.78
CA THR A 118 -12.39 24.92 -11.39
C THR A 118 -10.95 24.47 -11.20
N ASN A 119 -10.13 24.54 -12.27
CA ASN A 119 -8.73 24.08 -12.26
C ASN A 119 -7.78 24.92 -11.39
N ASN A 120 -8.32 25.74 -10.49
CA ASN A 120 -7.55 26.70 -9.72
C ASN A 120 -6.98 26.10 -8.43
N TYR A 121 -7.36 24.87 -8.04
CA TYR A 121 -6.85 24.16 -6.85
C TYR A 121 -6.84 25.04 -5.58
N LYS A 122 -7.91 25.81 -5.35
CA LYS A 122 -8.04 26.72 -4.21
C LYS A 122 -8.95 26.13 -3.14
N LEU A 123 -8.70 26.54 -1.89
CA LEU A 123 -9.63 26.36 -0.78
C LEU A 123 -10.85 27.26 -1.02
N ILE A 124 -12.03 26.74 -0.74
CA ILE A 124 -13.30 27.40 -0.94
C ILE A 124 -13.99 27.50 0.41
N ASN A 125 -14.29 28.72 0.84
CA ASN A 125 -15.24 28.91 1.93
C ASN A 125 -16.65 28.69 1.35
N GLY A 126 -17.35 27.68 1.84
CA GLY A 126 -18.70 27.37 1.34
C GLY A 126 -19.72 28.45 1.68
N LYS A 127 -20.87 28.41 1.01
CA LYS A 127 -21.92 29.46 1.09
C LYS A 127 -22.54 29.60 2.48
N ARG A 128 -22.54 28.51 3.26
CA ARG A 128 -23.07 28.43 4.63
C ARG A 128 -22.27 27.39 5.41
N GLN A 129 -22.38 27.41 6.73
CA GLN A 129 -21.84 26.34 7.56
C GLN A 129 -22.62 25.03 7.32
N ILE A 130 -21.90 23.90 7.28
CA ILE A 130 -22.46 22.55 7.12
C ILE A 130 -22.17 21.75 8.39
N THR A 131 -23.19 21.28 9.08
CA THR A 131 -23.04 20.55 10.36
C THR A 131 -23.20 19.05 10.15
N ILE A 132 -22.16 18.29 10.51
CA ILE A 132 -22.09 16.83 10.38
C ILE A 132 -22.07 16.22 11.79
N LEU A 133 -22.96 15.27 12.06
CA LEU A 133 -23.05 14.57 13.34
C LEU A 133 -22.55 13.13 13.22
N GLU A 134 -21.66 12.72 14.12
CA GLU A 134 -21.40 11.31 14.41
C GLU A 134 -22.61 10.75 15.18
N ALA A 135 -23.52 10.07 14.47
CA ALA A 135 -24.80 9.65 15.03
C ALA A 135 -24.71 8.33 15.82
N THR A 136 -23.74 7.48 15.49
CA THR A 136 -23.40 6.28 16.26
C THR A 136 -21.88 6.23 16.43
N THR A 137 -21.42 5.45 17.42
CA THR A 137 -20.02 5.06 17.51
C THR A 137 -19.58 4.21 16.30
N VAL A 138 -18.28 3.97 16.18
CA VAL A 138 -17.68 3.08 15.17
C VAL A 138 -16.92 1.98 15.90
N PHE A 139 -17.42 0.74 15.80
CA PHE A 139 -16.97 -0.42 16.58
C PHE A 139 -17.04 -0.17 18.09
N GLY A 140 -18.15 0.40 18.55
CA GLY A 140 -18.43 0.65 19.96
C GLY A 140 -17.66 1.81 20.59
N GLN A 141 -16.86 2.56 19.84
CA GLN A 141 -16.12 3.72 20.34
C GLN A 141 -16.37 4.97 19.47
N PRO A 142 -16.41 6.18 20.06
CA PRO A 142 -16.47 7.41 19.27
C PRO A 142 -15.22 7.54 18.40
N LYS A 143 -15.40 7.67 17.09
CA LYS A 143 -14.30 7.71 16.12
C LYS A 143 -13.58 9.04 16.17
N PHE A 144 -14.33 10.15 16.16
CA PHE A 144 -13.78 11.52 16.08
C PHE A 144 -14.04 12.37 17.32
N CYS A 145 -14.74 11.81 18.30
CA CYS A 145 -15.29 12.52 19.45
C CYS A 145 -14.58 12.22 20.77
N THR A 146 -13.29 11.87 20.69
CA THR A 146 -12.42 11.70 21.87
C THR A 146 -11.85 13.06 22.31
N LYS A 147 -11.36 13.17 23.56
CA LYS A 147 -10.92 14.45 24.17
C LYS A 147 -9.60 15.02 23.61
N GLU A 148 -8.93 14.31 22.69
CA GLU A 148 -7.67 14.76 22.08
C GLU A 148 -7.95 15.39 20.71
N GLU A 149 -7.14 16.38 20.33
CA GLU A 149 -7.25 17.19 19.10
C GLU A 149 -7.08 16.37 17.82
N GLN A 150 -8.06 15.52 17.49
CA GLN A 150 -8.07 14.79 16.24
C GLN A 150 -8.40 15.75 15.10
N LYS A 151 -7.54 15.76 14.07
CA LYS A 151 -7.80 16.49 12.83
C LYS A 151 -8.89 15.75 12.05
N ILE A 152 -10.13 16.18 12.20
CA ILE A 152 -11.26 15.56 11.50
C ILE A 152 -11.18 15.82 10.00
N PHE A 153 -10.79 17.04 9.61
CA PHE A 153 -10.58 17.42 8.22
C PHE A 153 -9.10 17.75 8.00
N HIS A 154 -8.56 17.34 6.85
CA HIS A 154 -7.20 17.70 6.49
C HIS A 154 -7.07 19.23 6.32
N PRO A 155 -5.99 19.91 6.78
CA PRO A 155 -5.87 21.37 6.67
C PRO A 155 -5.95 21.93 5.23
N ALA A 156 -5.61 21.10 4.25
CA ALA A 156 -5.69 21.42 2.83
C ALA A 156 -7.03 21.04 2.17
N CYS A 157 -8.07 20.82 2.98
CA CYS A 157 -9.42 20.46 2.53
C CYS A 157 -9.95 21.48 1.52
N PRO A 158 -10.43 21.06 0.34
CA PRO A 158 -11.01 21.98 -0.63
C PRO A 158 -12.13 22.86 -0.08
N PHE A 159 -12.90 22.39 0.91
CA PHE A 159 -13.92 23.17 1.60
C PHE A 159 -13.64 23.24 3.10
N THR A 160 -13.82 24.43 3.69
CA THR A 160 -13.48 24.71 5.10
C THR A 160 -14.70 25.02 5.97
N ASN A 161 -15.91 24.93 5.43
CA ASN A 161 -17.16 25.31 6.09
C ASN A 161 -17.90 24.14 6.78
N CYS A 162 -17.32 22.94 6.78
CA CYS A 162 -17.90 21.79 7.47
C CYS A 162 -17.47 21.73 8.92
N LEU A 163 -18.43 21.51 9.81
CA LEU A 163 -18.25 21.40 11.24
C LEU A 163 -18.70 20.01 11.70
N TRP A 164 -17.82 19.30 12.40
CA TRP A 164 -18.15 18.03 13.03
C TRP A 164 -18.73 18.25 14.42
N LYS A 165 -19.73 17.45 14.78
CA LYS A 165 -20.40 17.46 16.08
C LYS A 165 -20.45 16.05 16.68
N CYS A 166 -20.34 16.02 18.00
CA CYS A 166 -20.25 14.81 18.81
C CYS A 166 -21.46 14.58 19.72
N SER A 167 -22.32 15.58 19.89
CA SER A 167 -23.56 15.47 20.65
C SER A 167 -24.62 16.38 20.05
N LYS A 168 -25.87 15.94 20.13
CA LYS A 168 -27.07 16.72 19.78
C LYS A 168 -27.43 17.78 20.81
N GLU A 169 -26.88 17.69 22.02
CA GLU A 169 -27.24 18.56 23.15
C GLU A 169 -26.58 19.93 23.08
N ASP A 170 -25.75 20.14 22.05
CA ASP A 170 -25.15 21.43 21.76
C ASP A 170 -26.25 22.42 21.31
N LYS A 171 -26.67 23.28 22.23
CA LYS A 171 -27.70 24.31 22.06
C LYS A 171 -27.39 25.31 20.93
N THR A 172 -26.18 25.29 20.36
CA THR A 172 -25.79 26.12 19.21
C THR A 172 -26.22 25.55 17.86
N VAL A 173 -26.69 24.29 17.82
CA VAL A 173 -27.09 23.61 16.59
C VAL A 173 -28.57 23.87 16.30
N THR A 174 -28.84 24.78 15.36
CA THR A 174 -30.19 25.08 14.88
C THR A 174 -30.66 24.11 13.79
N GLN A 175 -29.73 23.45 13.07
CA GLN A 175 -30.02 22.51 11.99
C GLN A 175 -28.84 21.55 11.76
N LEU A 176 -29.12 20.27 11.52
CA LEU A 176 -28.15 19.26 11.08
C LEU A 176 -28.23 19.09 9.55
N ASP A 177 -27.08 18.88 8.91
CA ASP A 177 -27.01 18.67 7.45
C ASP A 177 -26.73 17.22 7.09
N ALA A 178 -25.86 16.56 7.86
CA ALA A 178 -25.51 15.18 7.64
C ALA A 178 -25.34 14.41 8.96
N LEU A 179 -25.70 13.13 8.92
CA LEU A 179 -25.65 12.23 10.06
C LEU A 179 -25.01 10.91 9.61
N ILE A 180 -24.00 10.46 10.35
CA ILE A 180 -23.24 9.26 10.00
C ILE A 180 -23.54 8.15 10.99
N PHE A 181 -23.93 7.00 10.44
CA PHE A 181 -24.30 5.81 11.20
C PHE A 181 -23.40 4.64 10.77
N HIS A 182 -22.74 4.00 11.72
CA HIS A 182 -21.95 2.81 11.46
C HIS A 182 -22.81 1.55 11.52
N HIS A 183 -22.73 0.73 10.47
CA HIS A 183 -23.64 -0.40 10.26
C HIS A 183 -23.73 -1.42 11.42
N LEU A 184 -22.68 -1.57 12.24
CA LEU A 184 -22.71 -2.50 13.38
C LEU A 184 -23.22 -1.86 14.68
N ASP A 185 -23.17 -0.54 14.78
CA ASP A 185 -23.50 0.19 16.02
C ASP A 185 -24.88 0.85 15.95
N ILE A 186 -25.62 0.64 14.86
CA ILE A 186 -27.02 1.09 14.75
C ILE A 186 -27.89 0.28 15.71
N ASN A 187 -28.47 0.99 16.68
CA ASN A 187 -29.56 0.48 17.52
C ASN A 187 -30.90 0.97 16.96
N SER A 188 -31.88 0.07 16.82
CA SER A 188 -33.19 0.36 16.24
C SER A 188 -33.97 1.44 17.01
N GLU A 189 -33.95 1.41 18.34
CA GLU A 189 -34.64 2.43 19.16
C GLU A 189 -33.95 3.79 19.06
N GLU A 190 -32.62 3.80 18.99
CA GLU A 190 -31.85 5.02 18.91
C GLU A 190 -32.02 5.69 17.54
N ILE A 191 -31.88 4.94 16.44
CA ILE A 191 -32.06 5.48 15.09
C ILE A 191 -33.48 5.94 14.83
N GLN A 192 -34.50 5.30 15.42
CA GLN A 192 -35.89 5.73 15.28
C GLN A 192 -36.09 7.16 15.78
N LYS A 193 -35.41 7.56 16.88
CA LYS A 193 -35.46 8.94 17.39
C LYS A 193 -34.94 9.98 16.39
N PHE A 194 -34.06 9.57 15.49
CA PHE A 194 -33.59 10.41 14.38
C PHE A 194 -34.61 10.40 13.24
N LEU A 195 -35.09 9.21 12.84
CA LEU A 195 -36.03 9.03 11.74
C LEU A 195 -37.35 9.78 11.94
N ASP A 196 -37.90 9.77 13.15
CA ASP A 196 -39.14 10.48 13.49
C ASP A 196 -39.03 12.00 13.30
N LYS A 197 -37.81 12.53 13.33
CA LYS A 197 -37.51 13.97 13.20
C LYS A 197 -36.83 14.31 11.89
N ARG A 198 -36.65 13.33 11.00
CA ARG A 198 -35.87 13.49 9.78
C ARG A 198 -36.49 14.52 8.86
N THR A 199 -35.70 15.51 8.46
CA THR A 199 -36.11 16.50 7.46
C THR A 199 -35.63 16.09 6.06
N LEU A 200 -36.25 16.64 5.02
CA LEU A 200 -35.85 16.39 3.63
C LEU A 200 -34.44 16.89 3.30
N ASN A 201 -33.89 17.79 4.12
CA ASN A 201 -32.59 18.40 3.90
C ASN A 201 -31.44 17.62 4.56
N GLU A 202 -31.75 16.72 5.51
CA GLU A 202 -30.76 15.93 6.23
C GLU A 202 -30.31 14.71 5.43
N ILE A 203 -29.00 14.54 5.34
CA ILE A 203 -28.37 13.45 4.62
C ILE A 203 -27.93 12.37 5.60
N TYR A 204 -28.54 11.20 5.49
CA TYR A 204 -28.21 10.05 6.32
C TYR A 204 -27.16 9.22 5.59
N ILE A 205 -26.02 9.00 6.23
CA ILE A 205 -24.84 8.36 5.65
C ILE A 205 -24.58 7.06 6.40
N LEU A 206 -24.52 5.95 5.66
CA LEU A 206 -24.21 4.64 6.22
C LEU A 206 -22.72 4.32 6.04
N TRP A 207 -22.01 4.14 7.15
CA TRP A 207 -20.60 3.75 7.20
C TRP A 207 -20.46 2.23 7.22
N ILE A 208 -19.87 1.66 6.16
CA ILE A 208 -19.63 0.22 5.98
C ILE A 208 -18.23 -0.02 5.41
N ASP A 209 -17.26 -0.38 6.24
CA ASP A 209 -15.91 -0.72 5.73
C ASP A 209 -15.73 -2.23 5.49
N GLU A 210 -16.69 -3.07 5.85
CA GLU A 210 -16.56 -4.52 5.75
C GLU A 210 -17.40 -5.10 4.61
N ALA A 211 -16.83 -6.04 3.83
CA ALA A 211 -17.56 -6.76 2.79
C ALA A 211 -18.43 -7.91 3.34
N HIS A 212 -19.38 -8.39 2.52
CA HIS A 212 -20.28 -9.51 2.81
C HIS A 212 -21.04 -9.37 4.14
N LYS A 213 -21.57 -8.18 4.41
CA LYS A 213 -22.46 -7.93 5.54
C LYS A 213 -23.93 -8.12 5.15
N ASN A 214 -24.73 -8.58 6.11
CA ASN A 214 -26.19 -8.55 5.96
C ASN A 214 -26.69 -7.15 6.35
N LEU A 215 -27.13 -6.39 5.35
CA LEU A 215 -27.61 -5.02 5.45
C LEU A 215 -29.10 -4.91 5.10
N GLN A 216 -29.81 -6.02 4.86
CA GLN A 216 -31.20 -6.00 4.39
C GLN A 216 -32.13 -5.24 5.34
N HIS A 217 -31.93 -5.40 6.66
CA HIS A 217 -32.69 -4.70 7.69
C HIS A 217 -32.49 -3.17 7.65
N LEU A 218 -31.33 -2.69 7.21
CA LEU A 218 -31.02 -1.26 7.17
C LEU A 218 -31.73 -0.50 6.04
N ASN A 219 -32.35 -1.21 5.08
CA ASN A 219 -33.14 -0.59 4.01
C ASN A 219 -34.31 0.24 4.55
N GLU A 220 -34.85 -0.12 5.71
CA GLU A 220 -35.99 0.59 6.32
C GLU A 220 -35.63 2.03 6.73
N TYR A 221 -34.35 2.31 6.98
CA TYR A 221 -33.85 3.61 7.43
C TYR A 221 -33.56 4.60 6.28
N LYS A 222 -33.72 4.18 5.02
CA LYS A 222 -33.61 5.03 3.82
C LYS A 222 -32.35 5.90 3.79
N PHE A 223 -31.18 5.30 3.92
CA PHE A 223 -29.91 6.02 3.84
C PHE A 223 -29.73 6.72 2.50
N ASN A 224 -29.25 7.97 2.53
CA ASN A 224 -28.99 8.75 1.34
C ASN A 224 -27.69 8.30 0.69
N TRP A 225 -26.62 8.24 1.49
CA TRP A 225 -25.26 8.07 1.04
C TRP A 225 -24.58 6.92 1.77
N THR A 226 -23.50 6.44 1.19
CA THR A 226 -22.62 5.46 1.82
C THR A 226 -21.19 5.98 1.93
N LEU A 227 -20.55 5.61 3.02
CA LEU A 227 -19.13 5.80 3.27
C LEU A 227 -18.53 4.40 3.40
N SER A 228 -17.80 3.94 2.38
CA SER A 228 -17.38 2.54 2.31
C SER A 228 -16.06 2.33 1.54
N PHE A 229 -15.66 1.08 1.39
CA PHE A 229 -14.56 0.67 0.51
C PHE A 229 -14.93 0.69 -0.99
N ARG A 230 -16.23 0.64 -1.32
CA ARG A 230 -16.69 0.62 -2.71
C ARG A 230 -16.40 1.95 -3.39
N GLN A 231 -15.90 1.88 -4.61
CA GLN A 231 -15.54 3.09 -5.36
C GLN A 231 -16.77 3.90 -5.77
N ASP A 232 -17.95 3.27 -5.84
CA ASP A 232 -19.24 3.90 -6.13
C ASP A 232 -20.01 4.43 -4.92
N SER A 233 -19.46 4.29 -3.72
CA SER A 233 -19.94 5.05 -2.56
C SER A 233 -19.73 6.55 -2.75
N GLU A 234 -20.58 7.35 -2.14
CA GLU A 234 -20.39 8.80 -2.12
C GLU A 234 -19.06 9.20 -1.46
N ILE A 235 -18.59 8.42 -0.49
CA ILE A 235 -17.31 8.62 0.19
C ILE A 235 -16.51 7.31 0.20
N SER A 236 -15.34 7.31 -0.42
CA SER A 236 -14.49 6.11 -0.58
C SER A 236 -13.00 6.41 -0.84
N ILE A 237 -12.64 7.68 -1.07
CA ILE A 237 -11.23 8.06 -1.23
C ILE A 237 -10.51 7.80 0.08
N ALA A 238 -9.32 7.21 -0.03
CA ALA A 238 -8.44 6.95 1.11
C ALA A 238 -9.02 6.01 2.19
N THR A 239 -10.06 5.20 1.91
CA THR A 239 -10.66 4.29 2.91
C THR A 239 -9.62 3.38 3.61
N TYR A 240 -8.69 2.80 2.84
CA TYR A 240 -7.64 1.91 3.38
C TYR A 240 -6.22 2.30 3.00
N GLY A 241 -6.08 3.14 1.98
CA GLY A 241 -4.81 3.64 1.51
C GLY A 241 -4.99 4.49 0.27
N LEU A 242 -3.92 5.22 -0.07
CA LEU A 242 -3.88 6.14 -1.19
C LEU A 242 -2.52 6.05 -1.86
N ILE A 243 -2.50 5.89 -3.19
CA ILE A 243 -1.28 6.03 -3.99
C ILE A 243 -1.33 7.35 -4.75
N VAL A 244 -0.23 8.11 -4.69
CA VAL A 244 -0.12 9.42 -5.33
C VAL A 244 1.09 9.42 -6.25
N LYS A 245 0.88 9.86 -7.48
CA LYS A 245 1.97 10.08 -8.45
C LYS A 245 2.75 11.35 -8.10
N LEU A 246 4.05 11.22 -7.92
CA LEU A 246 4.95 12.32 -7.63
C LEU A 246 5.09 13.20 -8.88
N GLN A 247 4.93 14.51 -8.72
CA GLN A 247 5.25 15.48 -9.77
C GLN A 247 6.75 15.69 -9.78
N ARG A 248 7.46 15.35 -10.87
CA ARG A 248 8.87 15.71 -11.02
C ARG A 248 8.95 17.23 -11.15
N HIS A 249 9.65 17.90 -10.23
CA HIS A 249 10.14 19.24 -10.50
C HIS A 249 11.11 19.13 -11.69
N LYS A 250 10.85 19.87 -12.78
CA LYS A 250 11.76 19.97 -13.95
C LYS A 250 13.13 20.60 -13.61
N GLN A 251 13.46 20.81 -12.34
CA GLN A 251 14.62 21.59 -11.90
C GLN A 251 15.86 20.77 -11.52
N GLU A 252 15.86 19.44 -11.66
CA GLU A 252 17.06 18.60 -11.43
C GLU A 252 17.57 17.90 -12.70
N GLU A 253 17.46 18.56 -13.86
CA GLU A 253 18.36 18.31 -15.01
C GLU A 253 19.55 19.29 -15.02
N GLN A 254 19.74 20.08 -13.95
CA GLN A 254 20.94 20.87 -13.77
C GLN A 254 22.07 19.99 -13.21
N HIS A 255 22.97 19.59 -14.12
CA HIS A 255 24.38 19.28 -13.88
C HIS A 255 24.77 19.04 -12.41
N SER A 256 24.46 17.86 -11.86
CA SER A 256 25.37 17.28 -10.89
C SER A 256 26.51 16.68 -11.70
N ASN A 257 27.71 17.23 -11.56
CA ASN A 257 28.93 16.60 -12.04
C ASN A 257 28.91 15.10 -11.71
N ASN A 258 29.48 14.30 -12.60
CA ASN A 258 29.61 12.84 -12.55
C ASN A 258 30.23 12.33 -11.23
N GLU A 259 29.49 12.39 -10.13
CA GLU A 259 29.80 11.67 -8.90
C GLU A 259 29.10 10.32 -8.98
N THR A 260 29.80 9.43 -9.67
CA THR A 260 29.60 7.98 -9.64
C THR A 260 29.38 7.49 -8.21
N PHE A 261 28.26 6.81 -8.02
CA PHE A 261 27.88 6.19 -6.75
C PHE A 261 28.84 5.06 -6.38
N ILE A 262 29.82 5.36 -5.53
CA ILE A 262 30.50 4.39 -4.67
C ILE A 262 29.77 4.43 -3.33
N PRO A 263 28.95 3.43 -2.96
CA PRO A 263 28.48 3.38 -1.60
C PRO A 263 29.67 3.09 -0.68
N TYR A 264 29.62 3.80 0.44
CA TYR A 264 30.21 3.55 1.75
C TYR A 264 30.06 2.09 2.24
N MET A 265 30.44 1.12 1.41
CA MET A 265 30.15 -0.31 1.55
C MET A 265 31.41 -1.16 1.76
N LEU A 266 32.59 -0.55 1.86
CA LEU A 266 33.85 -1.26 1.95
C LEU A 266 34.85 -0.49 2.82
N ASP A 267 34.63 -0.47 4.15
CA ASP A 267 35.71 -0.08 5.07
C ASP A 267 36.73 -1.23 5.17
N LYS A 268 37.62 -1.29 4.16
CA LYS A 268 39.09 -1.28 4.31
C LYS A 268 39.86 -1.65 3.05
N HIS A 269 39.28 -2.35 2.06
CA HIS A 269 40.09 -2.89 0.94
C HIS A 269 39.36 -3.01 -0.42
N SER A 270 38.82 -1.93 -0.98
CA SER A 270 38.30 -1.99 -2.36
C SER A 270 38.16 -0.62 -3.03
N HIS A 271 39.29 -0.06 -3.44
CA HIS A 271 39.29 1.02 -4.44
C HIS A 271 39.46 0.49 -5.87
N LEU A 272 39.82 -0.79 -6.05
CA LEU A 272 40.13 -1.38 -7.36
C LEU A 272 38.91 -1.92 -8.13
N PHE A 273 37.84 -2.34 -7.43
CA PHE A 273 36.66 -2.97 -8.06
C PHE A 273 35.70 -1.98 -8.68
N THR A 274 35.76 -0.73 -8.25
CA THR A 274 34.69 0.23 -8.52
C THR A 274 34.73 0.78 -9.94
N ASN A 275 35.90 0.93 -10.55
CA ASN A 275 36.02 1.45 -11.92
C ASN A 275 35.56 0.47 -13.02
N ILE A 276 35.48 -0.84 -12.72
CA ILE A 276 35.15 -1.86 -13.72
C ILE A 276 33.63 -2.05 -13.87
N LEU A 277 32.85 -1.82 -12.82
CA LEU A 277 31.38 -1.84 -12.88
C LEU A 277 30.77 -0.58 -13.52
N LEU A 278 31.57 0.50 -13.64
CA LEU A 278 31.10 1.85 -14.00
C LEU A 278 30.93 2.13 -15.50
N ASN A 279 31.20 1.17 -16.39
CA ASN A 279 31.11 1.40 -17.84
C ASN A 279 29.91 0.73 -18.54
N HIS A 280 28.96 0.17 -17.79
CA HIS A 280 27.69 -0.28 -18.35
C HIS A 280 26.52 0.46 -17.68
N SER A 281 25.84 1.25 -18.50
CA SER A 281 24.64 2.04 -18.21
C SER A 281 23.55 1.26 -17.46
N LEU A 282 23.56 1.36 -16.12
CA LEU A 282 22.44 0.95 -15.27
C LEU A 282 21.97 2.16 -14.47
N ILE A 283 20.94 2.79 -15.02
CA ILE A 283 20.30 4.02 -14.59
C ILE A 283 19.91 3.94 -13.10
N THR A 284 20.54 4.75 -12.25
CA THR A 284 20.00 5.12 -10.93
C THR A 284 19.53 6.57 -10.96
N VAL A 285 18.21 6.79 -10.98
CA VAL A 285 17.60 8.13 -10.87
C VAL A 285 17.51 8.59 -9.40
N ASN A 286 17.60 7.68 -8.42
CA ASN A 286 17.49 8.02 -7.00
C ASN A 286 18.41 7.14 -6.11
N LYS A 287 19.45 7.76 -5.55
CA LYS A 287 20.49 7.12 -4.71
C LYS A 287 19.95 6.57 -3.39
N GLU A 288 19.06 7.32 -2.74
CA GLU A 288 18.50 6.95 -1.43
C GLU A 288 17.58 5.73 -1.54
N LEU A 289 16.75 5.70 -2.60
CA LEU A 289 15.88 4.57 -2.89
C LEU A 289 16.69 3.28 -3.09
N GLU A 290 17.77 3.34 -3.88
CA GLU A 290 18.63 2.17 -4.14
C GLU A 290 19.25 1.62 -2.84
N GLN A 291 19.77 2.51 -1.99
CA GLN A 291 20.32 2.15 -0.69
C GLN A 291 19.28 1.46 0.20
N ARG A 292 18.05 1.97 0.22
CA ARG A 292 16.95 1.36 0.97
C ARG A 292 16.61 -0.04 0.45
N ILE A 293 16.47 -0.20 -0.87
CA ILE A 293 16.16 -1.50 -1.49
C ILE A 293 17.26 -2.53 -1.15
N LEU A 294 18.54 -2.14 -1.30
CA LEU A 294 19.67 -3.02 -1.00
C LEU A 294 19.74 -3.38 0.49
N THR A 295 19.53 -2.41 1.38
CA THR A 295 19.49 -2.63 2.83
C THR A 295 18.38 -3.62 3.19
N ASN A 296 17.17 -3.43 2.64
CA ASN A 296 16.06 -4.35 2.85
C ASN A 296 16.40 -5.76 2.36
N TYR A 297 16.97 -5.91 1.15
CA TYR A 297 17.34 -7.21 0.59
C TYR A 297 18.35 -7.99 1.45
N ARG A 298 19.38 -7.30 1.96
CA ARG A 298 20.45 -7.90 2.76
C ARG A 298 19.99 -8.26 4.17
N PHE A 299 19.23 -7.39 4.83
CA PHE A 299 18.97 -7.51 6.26
C PHE A 299 17.62 -8.15 6.60
N ARG A 300 16.66 -8.20 5.67
CA ARG A 300 15.44 -9.00 5.86
C ARG A 300 15.79 -10.48 5.85
N LYS A 301 15.35 -11.16 6.91
CA LYS A 301 15.66 -12.57 7.15
C LYS A 301 14.46 -13.47 6.84
N LYS A 302 13.24 -12.96 7.05
CA LYS A 302 11.99 -13.72 6.91
C LYS A 302 11.53 -13.68 5.46
N GLN A 303 11.11 -14.84 4.97
CA GLN A 303 10.69 -14.98 3.57
C GLN A 303 9.34 -14.31 3.37
N ALA A 304 8.27 -14.86 3.93
CA ALA A 304 6.93 -14.29 3.90
C ALA A 304 6.32 -14.21 5.30
N LEU A 305 5.44 -13.23 5.49
CA LEU A 305 4.68 -13.01 6.72
C LEU A 305 3.17 -12.98 6.43
N TRP A 306 2.36 -13.51 7.34
CA TRP A 306 0.91 -13.43 7.27
C TRP A 306 0.26 -13.23 8.63
N PHE A 307 -0.41 -12.08 8.84
CA PHE A 307 -1.29 -11.88 9.99
C PHE A 307 -2.74 -12.20 9.63
N VAL A 308 -3.37 -13.12 10.37
CA VAL A 308 -4.74 -13.57 10.11
C VAL A 308 -5.50 -13.92 11.39
N SER A 309 -6.64 -13.26 11.61
CA SER A 309 -7.50 -13.49 12.78
C SER A 309 -8.95 -13.84 12.45
N ASN A 310 -9.43 -13.49 11.24
CA ASN A 310 -10.77 -13.88 10.80
C ASN A 310 -10.72 -15.24 10.07
N CYS A 311 -11.20 -16.31 10.69
CA CYS A 311 -11.04 -17.66 10.16
C CYS A 311 -12.23 -18.14 9.31
N LYS A 312 -13.26 -17.28 9.14
CA LYS A 312 -14.45 -17.63 8.35
C LYS A 312 -14.14 -17.77 6.84
N PRO A 313 -13.29 -16.93 6.23
CA PRO A 313 -12.93 -17.08 4.82
C PRO A 313 -12.02 -18.29 4.59
N LYS A 314 -12.58 -19.37 4.04
CA LYS A 314 -11.85 -20.64 3.84
C LYS A 314 -10.82 -20.56 2.70
N LYS A 315 -11.16 -19.92 1.58
CA LYS A 315 -10.31 -19.87 0.36
C LYS A 315 -8.87 -19.43 0.66
N ARG A 316 -8.68 -18.37 1.44
CA ARG A 316 -7.34 -17.86 1.79
C ARG A 316 -6.57 -18.78 2.74
N LEU A 317 -7.26 -19.47 3.64
CA LEU A 317 -6.66 -20.45 4.54
C LEU A 317 -6.20 -21.67 3.74
N GLU A 318 -7.05 -22.17 2.85
CA GLU A 318 -6.74 -23.30 1.95
C GLU A 318 -5.53 -22.98 1.06
N TYR A 319 -5.50 -21.78 0.45
CA TYR A 319 -4.37 -21.36 -0.38
C TYR A 319 -3.06 -21.23 0.41
N TYR A 320 -3.12 -20.67 1.62
CA TYR A 320 -1.98 -20.65 2.54
C TYR A 320 -1.48 -22.06 2.85
N GLU A 321 -2.38 -23.00 3.16
CA GLU A 321 -2.04 -24.40 3.45
C GLU A 321 -1.36 -25.11 2.28
N GLN A 322 -1.67 -24.74 1.04
CA GLN A 322 -0.96 -25.25 -0.15
C GLN A 322 0.38 -24.56 -0.36
N LEU A 323 0.43 -23.23 -0.27
CA LEU A 323 1.65 -22.45 -0.53
C LEU A 323 2.75 -22.74 0.50
N LYS A 324 2.38 -22.90 1.78
CA LYS A 324 3.35 -23.15 2.86
C LYS A 324 4.13 -24.46 2.71
N LYS A 325 3.67 -25.39 1.87
CA LYS A 325 4.38 -26.65 1.54
C LYS A 325 5.63 -26.41 0.70
N TYR A 326 5.70 -25.28 -0.01
CA TYR A 326 6.74 -24.98 -0.99
C TYR A 326 7.54 -23.71 -0.65
N PHE A 327 6.98 -22.84 0.20
CA PHE A 327 7.58 -21.57 0.58
C PHE A 327 7.41 -21.33 2.08
N VAL A 328 8.46 -20.84 2.76
CA VAL A 328 8.41 -20.58 4.20
C VAL A 328 7.56 -19.33 4.46
N ILE A 329 6.53 -19.49 5.29
CA ILE A 329 5.62 -18.40 5.66
C ILE A 329 5.50 -18.37 7.18
N ASP A 330 5.94 -17.27 7.77
CA ASP A 330 5.70 -16.96 9.17
C ASP A 330 4.25 -16.47 9.30
N ALA A 331 3.35 -17.30 9.86
CA ALA A 331 1.95 -16.96 10.02
C ALA A 331 1.59 -16.74 11.49
N GLU A 332 0.84 -15.69 11.77
CA GLU A 332 0.46 -15.28 13.12
C GLU A 332 -1.02 -14.89 13.19
N GLY A 333 -1.60 -15.05 14.40
CA GLY A 333 -2.98 -14.70 14.71
C GLY A 333 -3.87 -15.91 15.00
N SER A 334 -5.13 -15.66 15.37
CA SER A 334 -6.04 -16.65 15.95
C SER A 334 -6.43 -17.79 15.01
N CYS A 335 -6.15 -17.69 13.70
CA CYS A 335 -6.43 -18.77 12.75
C CYS A 335 -5.31 -19.79 12.63
N ILE A 336 -4.12 -19.47 13.14
CA ILE A 336 -2.98 -20.38 13.12
C ILE A 336 -3.10 -21.26 14.36
N LYS A 337 -3.43 -22.53 14.15
CA LYS A 337 -3.43 -23.53 15.22
C LYS A 337 -2.00 -23.66 15.74
N LEU A 338 -1.84 -23.69 17.07
CA LEU A 338 -0.60 -24.11 17.69
C LEU A 338 -0.24 -25.48 17.10
N ASP A 339 1.00 -25.61 16.63
CA ASP A 339 1.51 -26.88 16.14
C ASP A 339 1.36 -27.96 17.23
N GLU A 340 1.26 -29.23 16.85
CA GLU A 340 0.99 -30.37 17.74
C GLU A 340 1.98 -30.49 18.92
N GLN A 341 3.08 -29.74 18.88
CA GLN A 341 4.12 -29.69 19.90
C GLN A 341 3.84 -28.75 21.09
N ASN A 342 2.67 -28.08 21.16
CA ASN A 342 2.30 -27.19 22.29
C ASN A 342 3.38 -26.14 22.65
N LEU A 343 4.25 -25.79 21.71
CA LEU A 343 5.14 -24.66 21.86
C LEU A 343 4.29 -23.41 21.63
N SER A 344 4.19 -22.58 22.67
CA SER A 344 3.55 -21.27 22.56
C SER A 344 4.31 -20.45 21.53
N ILE A 345 3.86 -20.50 20.27
CA ILE A 345 4.25 -19.51 19.27
C ILE A 345 3.76 -18.20 19.86
N LYS A 346 4.69 -17.37 20.32
CA LYS A 346 4.41 -16.05 20.88
C LYS A 346 3.67 -15.28 19.79
N GLN A 347 2.34 -15.24 19.88
CA GLN A 347 1.52 -14.45 18.97
C GLN A 347 1.80 -12.98 19.27
N CYS A 348 2.27 -12.22 18.28
CA CYS A 348 2.35 -10.78 18.43
C CYS A 348 0.91 -10.26 18.59
N GLY A 349 0.65 -9.54 19.68
CA GLY A 349 -0.61 -8.81 19.82
C GLY A 349 -0.72 -7.72 18.75
N LYS A 350 -1.96 -7.39 18.37
CA LYS A 350 -2.23 -6.31 17.40
C LYS A 350 -1.61 -5.00 17.91
N SER A 351 -0.89 -4.30 17.04
CA SER A 351 -0.21 -3.03 17.33
C SER A 351 0.97 -3.12 18.31
N GLU A 352 1.42 -4.32 18.69
CA GLU A 352 2.62 -4.50 19.49
C GLU A 352 3.90 -4.23 18.68
N GLN A 353 5.00 -3.92 19.37
CA GLN A 353 6.31 -3.77 18.74
C GLN A 353 6.72 -5.03 17.96
N CYS A 354 6.33 -6.20 18.48
CA CYS A 354 6.50 -7.49 17.84
C CYS A 354 5.94 -7.51 16.41
N GLU A 355 4.70 -7.03 16.19
CA GLU A 355 4.08 -6.97 14.86
C GLU A 355 4.90 -6.10 13.88
N LYS A 356 5.36 -4.94 14.36
CA LYS A 356 6.17 -4.01 13.56
C LYS A 356 7.52 -4.62 13.18
N ASP A 357 8.19 -5.28 14.13
CA ASP A 357 9.48 -5.92 13.89
C ASP A 357 9.36 -7.05 12.86
N GLN A 358 8.30 -7.86 12.95
CA GLN A 358 7.97 -8.90 11.96
C GLN A 358 7.81 -8.31 10.56
N LEU A 359 7.06 -7.21 10.43
CA LEU A 359 6.86 -6.51 9.15
C LEU A 359 8.18 -6.02 8.55
N TYR A 360 9.04 -5.38 9.34
CA TYR A 360 10.32 -4.86 8.84
C TYR A 360 11.32 -5.94 8.45
N LEU A 361 11.29 -7.10 9.09
CA LEU A 361 12.21 -8.22 8.86
C LEU A 361 11.81 -9.14 7.70
N SER A 362 10.63 -8.96 7.11
CA SER A 362 10.01 -9.86 6.14
C SER A 362 10.07 -9.32 4.71
N MET A 363 10.39 -10.16 3.73
CA MET A 363 10.46 -9.75 2.31
C MET A 363 9.08 -9.65 1.66
N PHE A 364 8.25 -10.69 1.85
CA PHE A 364 6.91 -10.79 1.27
C PHE A 364 5.82 -10.71 2.34
N TYR A 365 4.65 -10.20 1.96
CA TYR A 365 3.47 -10.17 2.83
C TYR A 365 2.29 -10.85 2.14
N LEU A 366 1.62 -11.79 2.81
CA LEU A 366 0.36 -12.34 2.29
C LEU A 366 -0.77 -11.33 2.52
N ALA A 367 -1.04 -10.53 1.49
CA ALA A 367 -2.12 -9.56 1.48
C ALA A 367 -3.43 -10.22 0.99
N PHE A 368 -3.86 -11.26 1.70
CA PHE A 368 -5.03 -12.05 1.33
C PHE A 368 -6.32 -11.47 1.93
N GLU A 369 -7.20 -11.00 1.06
CA GLU A 369 -8.49 -10.48 1.44
C GLU A 369 -9.42 -11.58 1.96
N SER A 370 -10.32 -11.17 2.85
CA SER A 370 -11.35 -12.08 3.36
C SER A 370 -12.36 -12.43 2.28
N GLN A 371 -12.52 -11.58 1.27
CA GLN A 371 -13.53 -11.72 0.22
C GLN A 371 -12.94 -11.26 -1.11
N SER A 372 -13.41 -11.87 -2.19
CA SER A 372 -12.91 -11.62 -3.56
C SER A 372 -13.79 -10.60 -4.29
N CYS A 373 -14.12 -9.50 -3.63
CA CYS A 373 -14.97 -8.46 -4.19
C CYS A 373 -14.18 -7.49 -5.06
N THR A 374 -14.83 -6.89 -6.07
CA THR A 374 -14.17 -5.97 -7.02
C THR A 374 -13.47 -4.80 -6.32
N ASP A 375 -14.11 -4.10 -5.40
CA ASP A 375 -13.54 -2.88 -4.78
C ASP A 375 -12.85 -3.11 -3.43
N TYR A 376 -12.78 -4.36 -2.96
CA TYR A 376 -12.35 -4.67 -1.59
C TYR A 376 -10.83 -4.85 -1.50
N VAL A 377 -10.11 -3.72 -1.65
CA VAL A 377 -8.66 -3.62 -1.44
C VAL A 377 -8.40 -2.92 -0.11
N THR A 378 -7.98 -3.69 0.90
CA THR A 378 -7.96 -3.24 2.30
C THR A 378 -6.57 -2.87 2.81
N GLU A 379 -6.46 -2.65 4.11
CA GLU A 379 -5.23 -2.33 4.84
C GLU A 379 -4.08 -3.31 4.55
N LYS A 380 -4.39 -4.55 4.13
CA LYS A 380 -3.40 -5.62 3.90
C LYS A 380 -2.40 -5.30 2.80
N LEU A 381 -2.88 -4.78 1.67
CA LEU A 381 -2.00 -4.36 0.57
C LEU A 381 -1.14 -3.16 1.00
N TRP A 382 -1.81 -2.14 1.53
CA TRP A 382 -1.19 -0.87 1.86
C TRP A 382 -0.17 -1.01 2.99
N ARG A 383 -0.44 -1.85 4.00
CA ARG A 383 0.51 -2.20 5.06
C ARG A 383 1.79 -2.80 4.49
N ALA A 384 1.68 -3.74 3.55
CA ALA A 384 2.85 -4.36 2.94
C ALA A 384 3.71 -3.33 2.18
N LEU A 385 3.08 -2.50 1.34
CA LEU A 385 3.76 -1.45 0.60
C LEU A 385 4.42 -0.42 1.52
N TYR A 386 3.71 -0.01 2.58
CA TYR A 386 4.20 0.94 3.59
C TYR A 386 5.43 0.44 4.33
N HIS A 387 5.45 -0.83 4.72
CA HIS A 387 6.62 -1.44 5.35
C HIS A 387 7.70 -1.86 4.34
N GLY A 388 7.57 -1.51 3.05
CA GLY A 388 8.55 -1.80 2.01
C GLY A 388 8.67 -3.30 1.69
N MET A 389 7.60 -4.06 1.88
CA MET A 389 7.48 -5.48 1.53
C MET A 389 6.87 -5.65 0.15
N ILE A 390 7.03 -6.84 -0.44
CA ILE A 390 6.35 -7.22 -1.68
C ILE A 390 5.04 -7.93 -1.32
N PRO A 391 3.86 -7.31 -1.53
CA PRO A 391 2.58 -7.96 -1.28
C PRO A 391 2.32 -9.09 -2.29
N ILE A 392 1.94 -10.25 -1.77
CA ILE A 392 1.33 -11.36 -2.50
C ILE A 392 -0.18 -11.24 -2.28
N ILE A 393 -0.90 -10.82 -3.32
CA ILE A 393 -2.31 -10.46 -3.23
C ILE A 393 -3.23 -11.60 -3.66
N MET A 394 -4.30 -11.78 -2.89
CA MET A 394 -5.47 -12.58 -3.24
C MET A 394 -6.70 -11.77 -2.86
N GLY A 395 -7.62 -11.54 -3.79
CA GLY A 395 -8.78 -10.68 -3.57
C GLY A 395 -9.43 -10.34 -4.92
N PRO A 396 -9.73 -9.06 -5.20
CA PRO A 396 -10.20 -8.64 -6.53
C PRO A 396 -9.31 -9.11 -7.69
N LYS A 397 -9.80 -8.99 -8.92
CA LYS A 397 -8.98 -9.26 -10.11
C LYS A 397 -7.82 -8.27 -10.20
N LYS A 398 -6.67 -8.73 -10.69
CA LYS A 398 -5.47 -7.91 -10.96
C LYS A 398 -5.76 -6.57 -11.64
N GLN A 399 -6.64 -6.56 -12.64
CA GLN A 399 -7.01 -5.34 -13.36
C GLN A 399 -7.52 -4.25 -12.41
N HIS A 400 -8.28 -4.61 -11.37
CA HIS A 400 -8.81 -3.64 -10.43
C HIS A 400 -7.70 -2.90 -9.66
N TYR A 401 -6.63 -3.59 -9.26
CA TYR A 401 -5.48 -2.93 -8.63
C TYR A 401 -4.81 -1.94 -9.59
N LEU A 402 -4.76 -2.24 -10.88
CA LEU A 402 -4.23 -1.34 -11.91
C LEU A 402 -5.14 -0.11 -12.11
N ASP A 403 -6.46 -0.29 -12.06
CA ASP A 403 -7.44 0.80 -12.17
C ASP A 403 -7.35 1.78 -10.98
N LEU A 404 -6.86 1.30 -9.83
CA LEU A 404 -6.48 2.12 -8.66
C LEU A 404 -5.10 2.78 -8.80
N ASN A 405 -4.50 2.75 -10.00
CA ASN A 405 -3.15 3.25 -10.31
C ASN A 405 -2.02 2.57 -9.54
N ILE A 406 -2.25 1.37 -8.99
CA ILE A 406 -1.19 0.61 -8.32
C ILE A 406 -0.32 -0.04 -9.39
N PRO A 407 0.99 0.26 -9.46
CA PRO A 407 1.85 -0.28 -10.50
C PRO A 407 1.89 -1.79 -10.45
N SER A 408 1.87 -2.45 -11.61
CA SER A 408 1.93 -3.92 -11.70
C SER A 408 3.21 -4.52 -11.11
N THR A 409 4.27 -3.71 -10.99
CA THR A 409 5.52 -4.08 -10.32
C THR A 409 5.44 -3.95 -8.80
N ALA A 410 4.39 -3.38 -8.22
CA ALA A 410 4.29 -3.19 -6.77
C ALA A 410 3.80 -4.44 -6.03
N PHE A 411 3.27 -5.45 -6.73
CA PHE A 411 2.65 -6.63 -6.11
C PHE A 411 2.80 -7.89 -6.96
N ILE A 412 2.50 -9.04 -6.36
CA ILE A 412 2.41 -10.34 -7.02
C ILE A 412 0.97 -10.84 -6.87
N HIS A 413 0.26 -11.07 -7.97
CA HIS A 413 -1.10 -11.61 -7.91
C HIS A 413 -1.08 -13.13 -7.97
N VAL A 414 -1.81 -13.80 -7.07
CA VAL A 414 -1.85 -15.27 -7.02
C VAL A 414 -2.35 -15.90 -8.33
N ASP A 415 -3.38 -15.31 -8.94
CA ASP A 415 -3.94 -15.77 -10.22
C ASP A 415 -3.01 -15.59 -11.45
N ASP A 416 -1.83 -14.96 -11.30
CA ASP A 416 -0.82 -14.94 -12.37
C ASP A 416 -0.09 -16.29 -12.53
N TYR A 417 -0.33 -17.25 -11.63
CA TYR A 417 0.37 -18.54 -11.58
C TYR A 417 -0.63 -19.69 -11.66
N SER A 418 -0.25 -20.77 -12.34
CA SER A 418 -1.15 -21.92 -12.50
C SER A 418 -1.25 -22.81 -11.25
N SER A 419 -0.38 -22.60 -10.25
CA SER A 419 -0.38 -23.33 -8.97
C SER A 419 0.46 -22.59 -7.91
N GLU A 420 0.21 -22.91 -6.64
CA GLU A 420 0.99 -22.41 -5.50
C GLU A 420 2.46 -22.83 -5.57
N LYS A 421 2.76 -23.98 -6.18
CA LYS A 421 4.13 -24.43 -6.44
C LYS A 421 4.85 -23.52 -7.43
N GLN A 422 4.19 -23.12 -8.52
CA GLN A 422 4.78 -22.17 -9.47
C GLN A 422 5.00 -20.79 -8.84
N LEU A 423 4.03 -20.32 -8.05
CA LEU A 423 4.21 -19.10 -7.26
C LEU A 423 5.42 -19.23 -6.33
N ALA A 424 5.54 -20.32 -5.57
CA ALA A 424 6.67 -20.54 -4.66
C ALA A 424 8.03 -20.54 -5.38
N ILE A 425 8.14 -21.16 -6.57
CA ILE A 425 9.35 -21.10 -7.40
C ILE A 425 9.71 -19.65 -7.70
N ARG A 426 8.74 -18.86 -8.15
CA ARG A 426 8.96 -17.44 -8.46
C ARG A 426 9.35 -16.63 -7.22
N LEU A 427 8.76 -16.91 -6.06
CA LEU A 427 9.11 -16.24 -4.80
C LEU A 427 10.56 -16.56 -4.38
N HIS A 428 11.03 -17.79 -4.56
CA HIS A 428 12.43 -18.17 -4.32
C HIS A 428 13.39 -17.46 -5.28
N GLU A 429 13.05 -17.38 -6.58
CA GLU A 429 13.86 -16.64 -7.55
C GLU A 429 14.04 -15.18 -7.15
N ILE A 430 12.95 -14.53 -6.73
CA ILE A 430 12.97 -13.13 -6.29
C ILE A 430 13.78 -12.98 -4.99
N SER A 431 13.61 -13.87 -4.01
CA SER A 431 14.31 -13.76 -2.71
C SER A 431 15.82 -14.01 -2.81
N GLN A 432 16.27 -14.75 -3.83
CA GLN A 432 17.66 -15.11 -4.08
C GLN A 432 18.34 -14.29 -5.20
N ASN A 433 17.65 -13.29 -5.75
CA ASN A 433 18.21 -12.44 -6.80
C ASN A 433 17.88 -10.97 -6.52
N TYR A 434 18.89 -10.20 -6.14
CA TYR A 434 18.75 -8.77 -5.87
C TYR A 434 18.10 -8.00 -7.02
N PHE A 435 18.46 -8.31 -8.28
CA PHE A 435 17.91 -7.59 -9.44
C PHE A 435 16.44 -7.92 -9.69
N GLU A 436 16.00 -9.14 -9.41
CA GLU A 436 14.58 -9.49 -9.46
C GLU A 436 13.81 -8.84 -8.32
N TYR A 437 14.34 -8.88 -7.09
CA TYR A 437 13.77 -8.21 -5.93
C TYR A 437 13.61 -6.71 -6.15
N ARG A 438 14.66 -6.06 -6.66
CA ARG A 438 14.73 -4.61 -6.90
C ARG A 438 13.60 -4.11 -7.80
N LYS A 439 13.22 -4.87 -8.83
CA LYS A 439 12.15 -4.49 -9.78
C LYS A 439 10.84 -4.14 -9.07
N TYR A 440 10.57 -4.75 -7.91
CA TYR A 440 9.33 -4.55 -7.16
C TYR A 440 9.24 -3.22 -6.39
N PHE A 441 10.31 -2.41 -6.40
CA PHE A 441 10.38 -1.15 -5.66
C PHE A 441 10.65 0.06 -6.56
N LEU A 442 10.93 -0.14 -7.84
CA LEU A 442 11.25 0.95 -8.78
C LEU A 442 10.09 1.91 -9.01
N TRP A 443 8.86 1.47 -8.78
CA TRP A 443 7.68 2.33 -8.81
C TRP A 443 7.77 3.50 -7.81
N GLN A 444 8.54 3.37 -6.73
CA GLN A 444 8.73 4.43 -5.73
C GLN A 444 9.48 5.65 -6.28
N THR A 445 10.05 5.56 -7.48
CA THR A 445 10.59 6.72 -8.22
C THR A 445 9.51 7.64 -8.79
N GLN A 446 8.26 7.15 -8.86
CA GLN A 446 7.15 7.83 -9.51
C GLN A 446 5.94 7.97 -8.60
N TYR A 447 5.84 7.17 -7.55
CA TYR A 447 4.68 7.17 -6.65
C TYR A 447 5.11 7.12 -5.19
N THR A 448 4.25 7.66 -4.35
CA THR A 448 4.28 7.48 -2.90
C THR A 448 2.93 6.93 -2.44
N ILE A 449 2.90 6.30 -1.27
CA ILE A 449 1.69 5.70 -0.70
C ILE A 449 1.42 6.25 0.70
N PHE A 450 0.14 6.29 1.07
CA PHE A 450 -0.35 6.61 2.40
C PHE A 450 -1.21 5.45 2.89
N TYR A 451 -1.08 5.14 4.18
CA TYR A 451 -1.67 3.94 4.79
C TYR A 451 -2.26 4.21 6.18
N LYS A 452 -1.64 5.12 6.94
CA LYS A 452 -2.02 5.35 8.33
C LYS A 452 -3.41 5.98 8.42
N PRO A 453 -4.32 5.47 9.27
CA PRO A 453 -5.64 6.06 9.46
C PRO A 453 -5.58 7.55 9.81
N GLU A 454 -4.57 7.98 10.58
CA GLU A 454 -4.38 9.38 10.98
C GLU A 454 -4.14 10.32 9.79
N ASP A 455 -3.57 9.80 8.70
CA ASP A 455 -3.33 10.55 7.46
C ASP A 455 -4.53 10.44 6.50
N LEU A 456 -5.22 9.29 6.50
CA LEU A 456 -6.24 8.95 5.52
C LEU A 456 -7.65 9.43 5.90
N GLU A 457 -8.08 9.25 7.14
CA GLU A 457 -9.42 9.65 7.61
C GLU A 457 -9.70 11.15 7.40
N PRO A 458 -8.74 12.07 7.64
CA PRO A 458 -8.96 13.49 7.38
C PRO A 458 -9.19 13.80 5.89
N LEU A 459 -8.61 13.00 4.99
CA LEU A 459 -8.83 13.11 3.54
C LEU A 459 -10.20 12.55 3.15
N ARG A 460 -10.58 11.41 3.73
CA ARG A 460 -11.90 10.78 3.56
C ARG A 460 -13.03 11.72 4.02
N MET A 461 -12.85 12.38 5.16
CA MET A 461 -13.80 13.39 5.64
C MET A 461 -13.79 14.67 4.77
N CYS A 462 -12.67 15.00 4.13
CA CYS A 462 -12.64 16.07 3.14
C CYS A 462 -13.47 15.77 1.90
N GLU A 463 -13.47 14.53 1.42
CA GLU A 463 -14.38 14.10 0.35
C GLU A 463 -15.83 14.27 0.77
N LEU A 464 -16.19 13.89 2.01
CA LEU A 464 -17.53 14.13 2.54
C LEU A 464 -17.90 15.62 2.50
N CYS A 465 -17.03 16.49 3.02
CA CYS A 465 -17.28 17.93 3.04
C CYS A 465 -17.41 18.52 1.63
N MET A 466 -16.57 18.07 0.70
CA MET A 466 -16.69 18.41 -0.72
C MET A 466 -18.06 18.00 -1.26
N LYS A 467 -18.46 16.75 -1.04
CA LYS A 467 -19.72 16.22 -1.55
C LYS A 467 -20.93 16.98 -1.00
N LEU A 468 -20.92 17.35 0.27
CA LEU A 468 -22.00 18.14 0.90
C LEU A 468 -22.11 19.56 0.33
N ASN A 469 -20.99 20.18 -0.04
CA ASN A 469 -21.00 21.53 -0.65
C ASN A 469 -21.43 21.53 -2.12
N LEU A 470 -21.09 20.45 -2.83
CA LEU A 470 -21.32 20.29 -4.25
C LEU A 470 -22.75 19.79 -4.54
N ASN A 471 -23.24 18.82 -3.76
CA ASN A 471 -24.46 18.12 -4.08
C ASN A 471 -25.72 19.00 -4.17
N THR A 472 -26.49 18.79 -5.23
CA THR A 472 -27.78 19.44 -5.50
C THR A 472 -28.98 18.49 -5.49
N LYS A 473 -28.77 17.17 -5.27
CA LYS A 473 -29.84 16.16 -5.39
C LYS A 473 -29.91 15.22 -4.19
N TYR A 474 -31.13 15.00 -3.69
CA TYR A 474 -31.41 14.02 -2.64
C TYR A 474 -31.86 12.70 -3.28
N ARG A 475 -31.08 11.63 -3.09
CA ARG A 475 -31.43 10.24 -3.45
C ARG A 475 -31.22 9.37 -2.22
N TYR A 476 -31.86 8.20 -2.21
CA TYR A 476 -31.66 7.18 -1.19
C TYR A 476 -31.51 5.81 -1.85
N TYR A 477 -30.78 4.92 -1.18
CA TYR A 477 -30.59 3.55 -1.62
C TYR A 477 -31.91 2.79 -1.45
N GLN A 478 -32.37 2.15 -2.53
CA GLN A 478 -33.57 1.30 -2.48
C GLN A 478 -33.25 -0.09 -1.91
N ASN A 479 -32.10 -0.64 -2.29
CA ASN A 479 -31.61 -1.91 -1.77
C ASN A 479 -30.10 -1.83 -1.50
N LEU A 480 -29.75 -1.58 -0.24
CA LEU A 480 -28.39 -1.56 0.27
C LEU A 480 -27.71 -2.92 0.18
N GLN A 481 -28.45 -4.03 0.32
CA GLN A 481 -27.87 -5.36 0.24
C GLN A 481 -27.40 -5.68 -1.18
N ASP A 482 -28.25 -5.42 -2.18
CA ASP A 482 -27.92 -5.65 -3.58
C ASP A 482 -26.76 -4.76 -4.01
N TRP A 483 -26.81 -3.48 -3.64
CA TRP A 483 -25.70 -2.56 -3.87
C TRP A 483 -24.43 -3.06 -3.20
N HIS A 484 -24.46 -3.44 -1.92
CA HIS A 484 -23.27 -3.86 -1.18
C HIS A 484 -22.65 -5.14 -1.75
N ASN A 485 -23.48 -6.10 -2.15
CA ASN A 485 -23.05 -7.37 -2.72
C ASN A 485 -22.64 -7.25 -4.19
N GLN A 486 -22.86 -6.14 -4.88
CA GLN A 486 -22.55 -6.06 -6.30
C GLN A 486 -21.04 -6.23 -6.55
N GLY A 487 -20.66 -7.26 -7.31
CA GLY A 487 -19.25 -7.56 -7.55
C GLY A 487 -18.53 -8.24 -6.37
N CYS A 488 -19.32 -8.67 -5.38
CA CYS A 488 -19.09 -9.70 -4.38
C CYS A 488 -20.07 -10.88 -4.68
#